data_AF-A0A539E9R9-F1
#
_entry.id   AF-A0A539E9R9-F1
#
_cell.length_a   1.000
_cell.length_b   1.000
_cell.length_c   1.000
_cell.angle_alpha   90.00
_cell.angle_beta   90.00
_cell.angle_gamma   90.00
#
_symmetry.space_group_name_H-M   'P 1'
#
loop_
_entity.id
_entity.type
_entity.pdbx_description
1 polymer ?
#
loop_
_entity_poly.entity_id
_entity_poly.type
_entity_poly.pdbx_seq_one_letter_code
_entity_poly.pdbx_strand_id
1 'polypeptide(L)' 'MPSEYGELLRFEIRANAFCHQMVRSIVGTMIDVGHGKLHAGDVRAILLRRQRSAAGQVAPPDGLTLWEVGY' A
#
# COMPACT_ATOMS: atom_id res chain seq x y z
N MET A 1 6.82 2.62 21.58
CA MET A 1 7.92 3.34 20.92
C MET A 1 7.28 4.46 20.14
N PRO A 2 7.54 5.75 20.45
CA PRO A 2 7.11 6.82 19.56
C PRO A 2 7.78 6.57 18.21
N SER A 3 7.03 6.64 17.12
CA SER A 3 7.62 6.52 15.79
C SER A 3 8.67 7.63 15.64
N GLU A 4 9.89 7.28 15.20
CA GLU A 4 10.91 8.28 14.79
C GLU A 4 10.41 9.20 13.66
N TYR A 5 9.23 8.92 13.11
CA TYR A 5 8.61 9.59 11.97
C TYR A 5 7.61 10.69 12.33
N GLY A 6 7.36 10.99 13.62
CA GLY A 6 6.46 12.09 14.02
C GLY A 6 5.08 12.01 13.36
N GLU A 7 4.75 12.95 12.47
CA GLU A 7 3.49 13.06 11.71
C GLU A 7 3.42 12.19 10.44
N LEU A 8 4.50 11.47 10.09
CA LEU A 8 4.56 10.67 8.85
C LEU A 8 4.18 9.21 9.09
N LEU A 9 3.30 8.70 8.22
CA LEU A 9 2.99 7.28 8.11
C LEU A 9 3.95 6.62 7.10
N ARG A 10 4.78 5.69 7.59
CA ARG A 10 5.66 4.87 6.75
C ARG A 10 5.03 3.50 6.49
N PHE A 11 4.96 3.10 5.22
CA PHE A 11 4.60 1.74 4.83
C PHE A 11 5.85 0.97 4.42
N GLU A 12 6.14 -0.12 5.13
CA GLU A 12 7.23 -1.05 4.77
C GLU A 12 6.64 -2.30 4.14
N ILE A 13 7.03 -2.59 2.89
CA ILE A 13 6.50 -3.72 2.13
C ILE A 13 7.69 -4.54 1.63
N ARG A 14 7.74 -5.81 2.05
CA ARG A 14 8.75 -6.79 1.64
C ARG A 14 8.09 -7.91 0.85
N ALA A 15 8.67 -8.28 -0.28
CA ALA A 15 8.23 -9.40 -1.11
C ALA A 15 9.43 -10.00 -1.86
N ASN A 16 9.27 -11.23 -2.38
CA ASN A 16 10.25 -11.88 -3.25
C ASN A 16 10.29 -11.26 -4.65
N ALA A 17 9.16 -10.74 -5.12
CA ALA A 17 9.04 -9.98 -6.36
C ALA A 17 7.82 -9.05 -6.28
N PHE A 18 7.84 -7.98 -7.07
CA PHE A 18 6.74 -7.02 -7.18
C PHE A 18 6.23 -6.93 -8.62
N CYS A 19 4.90 -6.95 -8.80
CA CYS A 19 4.29 -6.65 -10.09
C CYS A 19 4.32 -5.14 -10.38
N HIS A 20 4.13 -4.76 -11.65
CA HIS A 20 4.02 -3.36 -12.05
C HIS A 20 2.94 -2.63 -11.23
N GLN A 21 3.31 -1.52 -10.58
CA GLN A 21 2.46 -0.71 -9.69
C GLN A 21 1.95 -1.42 -8.41
N MET A 22 2.43 -2.62 -8.07
CA MET A 22 1.92 -3.40 -6.92
C MET A 22 1.99 -2.60 -5.62
N VAL A 23 3.18 -2.13 -5.24
CA VAL A 23 3.40 -1.39 -3.98
C VAL A 23 2.52 -0.14 -3.91
N ARG A 24 2.52 0.66 -4.98
CA ARG A 24 1.74 1.90 -5.06
C ARG A 24 0.22 1.66 -5.02
N SER A 25 -0.26 0.53 -5.54
CA SER A 25 -1.68 0.17 -5.51
C SER A 25 -2.10 -0.31 -4.11
N ILE A 26 -1.23 -1.05 -3.42
CA ILE A 26 -1.42 -1.46 -2.02
C ILE A 26 -1.50 -0.23 -1.12
N VAL A 27 -0.51 0.66 -1.20
CA VAL A 27 -0.47 1.90 -0.41
C VAL A 27 -1.67 2.80 -0.70
N GLY A 28 -2.02 2.98 -1.98
CA GLY A 28 -3.20 3.75 -2.35
C GLY A 28 -4.51 3.23 -1.75
N THR A 29 -4.71 1.91 -1.77
CA THR A 29 -5.88 1.28 -1.13
C THR A 29 -5.88 1.48 0.38
N MET A 30 -4.72 1.39 1.05
CA MET A 30 -4.61 1.64 2.49
C MET A 30 -4.89 3.10 2.85
N ILE A 31 -4.49 4.05 1.99
CA ILE A 31 -4.81 5.48 2.15
C ILE A 31 -6.32 5.69 2.06
N ASP A 32 -7.00 5.08 1.10
CA ASP A 32 -8.47 5.17 0.99
C ASP A 32 -9.18 4.59 2.21
N VAL A 33 -8.65 3.53 2.82
CA VAL A 33 -9.13 3.00 4.12
C VAL A 33 -8.89 4.00 5.26
N GLY A 34 -7.69 4.58 5.33
CA GLY A 34 -7.35 5.58 6.35
C GLY A 34 -8.21 6.84 6.29
N HIS A 35 -8.66 7.23 5.09
CA HIS A 35 -9.62 8.31 4.89
C HIS A 35 -11.09 7.89 5.07
N GLY A 36 -11.38 6.62 5.37
CA GLY A 36 -12.74 6.10 5.54
C GLY A 36 -13.55 5.96 4.25
N LYS A 37 -12.91 6.03 3.07
CA LYS A 37 -13.54 5.79 1.77
C LYS A 37 -13.78 4.30 1.51
N LEU A 38 -12.96 3.45 2.11
CA LEU A 38 -13.08 1.99 2.08
C LEU A 38 -13.10 1.47 3.52
N HIS A 39 -13.89 0.43 3.77
CA HIS A 39 -13.82 -0.26 5.05
C HIS A 39 -12.60 -1.19 5.05
N ALA A 40 -11.94 -1.37 6.20
CA ALA A 40 -10.79 -2.27 6.31
C ALA A 40 -11.12 -3.71 5.85
N GLY A 41 -12.37 -4.14 6.04
CA GLY A 41 -12.88 -5.43 5.57
C GLY A 41 -12.92 -5.56 4.04
N ASP A 42 -13.05 -4.45 3.30
CA ASP A 42 -13.13 -4.44 1.83
C ASP A 42 -11.79 -4.81 1.19
N VAL A 43 -10.67 -4.54 1.87
CA VAL A 43 -9.33 -4.91 1.37
C VAL A 43 -9.24 -6.40 1.08
N ARG A 44 -9.82 -7.24 1.95
CA ARG A 44 -9.87 -8.69 1.72
C ARG A 44 -10.71 -9.05 0.50
N ALA A 45 -11.85 -8.39 0.31
CA ALA A 45 -12.69 -8.60 -0.86
C ALA A 45 -11.97 -8.19 -2.17
N ILE A 46 -11.23 -7.08 -2.15
CA ILE A 46 -10.42 -6.60 -3.28
C ILE A 46 -9.36 -7.63 -3.66
N LEU A 47 -8.62 -8.17 -2.68
CA LEU A 47 -7.62 -9.21 -2.92
C LEU A 47 -8.24 -10.47 -3.53
N LEU A 48 -9.40 -10.91 -3.01
CA LEU A 48 -10.11 -12.09 -3.50
C LEU A 48 -10.67 -11.92 -4.91
N ARG A 49 -11.05 -10.69 -5.29
CA ARG A 49 -11.54 -10.40 -6.66
C ARG A 49 -10.46 -10.55 -7.73
N ARG A 50 -9.17 -10.46 -7.37
CA ARG A 50 -8.03 -10.55 -8.31
C ARG A 50 -8.13 -9.60 -9.51
N GLN A 51 -8.85 -8.51 -9.35
CA GLN A 51 -9.10 -7.51 -10.38
C GLN A 51 -8.51 -6.17 -9.95
N ARG A 52 -7.63 -5.61 -10.78
CA ARG A 52 -6.94 -4.35 -10.47
C ARG A 52 -7.90 -3.16 -10.36
N SER A 53 -9.00 -3.16 -11.11
CA SER A 53 -10.05 -2.15 -11.03
C SER A 53 -10.76 -2.08 -9.68
N ALA A 54 -10.64 -3.13 -8.85
CA ALA A 54 -11.22 -3.14 -7.51
C ALA A 54 -10.30 -2.47 -6.47
N ALA A 55 -9.02 -2.25 -6.77
CA ALA A 55 -8.09 -1.57 -5.86
C ALA A 55 -8.30 -0.04 -5.88
N GLY A 56 -7.87 0.62 -4.80
CA GLY A 56 -7.91 2.08 -4.68
C GLY A 56 -7.02 2.79 -5.70
N GLN A 57 -7.07 4.12 -5.70
CA GLN A 57 -6.26 4.93 -6.60
C GLN A 57 -4.77 4.66 -6.36
N VAL A 58 -3.98 4.52 -7.43
CA VAL A 58 -2.53 4.31 -7.31
C VAL A 58 -1.88 5.52 -6.62
N ALA A 59 -1.16 5.29 -5.53
CA ALA A 59 -0.45 6.34 -4.80
C ALA A 59 0.60 7.04 -5.71
N PRO A 60 0.94 8.32 -5.49
CA PRO A 60 2.03 9.00 -6.21
C PRO A 60 3.38 8.26 -6.13
N PRO A 61 4.29 8.41 -7.11
CA PRO A 61 5.56 7.71 -7.10
C PRO A 61 6.60 8.32 -6.14
N ASP A 62 6.46 9.61 -5.79
CA ASP A 62 7.50 10.41 -5.12
C ASP A 62 7.82 9.93 -3.70
N GLY A 63 6.91 9.19 -3.07
CA GLY A 63 7.10 8.62 -1.73
C GLY A 63 7.61 7.18 -1.72
N LEU A 64 7.88 6.56 -2.87
CA LEU A 64 8.35 5.17 -2.96
C LEU A 64 9.87 5.11 -3.03
N THR A 65 10.49 4.39 -2.10
CA THR A 65 11.95 4.17 -2.08
C THR A 65 12.26 2.68 -1.90
N LEU A 66 13.16 2.15 -2.73
CA LEU A 66 13.75 0.82 -2.51
C LEU A 66 14.78 0.94 -1.37
N TRP A 67 14.55 0.24 -0.27
CA TRP A 67 15.39 0.33 0.92
C TRP A 67 16.44 -0.78 1.02
N GLU A 68 16.04 -2.02 0.76
CA GLU A 68 16.88 -3.21 0.98
C GLU A 68 16.54 -4.29 -0.05
N VAL A 69 17.56 -5.06 -0.45
CA VAL A 69 17.42 -6.31 -1.21
C VAL A 69 18.10 -7.41 -0.38
N GLY A 70 17.33 -8.42 0.02
CA GLY A 70 17.88 -9.58 0.74
C GLY A 70 18.57 -10.55 -0.22
N TYR A 71 19.67 -11.14 0.22
CA TYR A 71 20.47 -12.14 -0.49
C TYR A 71 20.47 -13.48 0.23
#